data_AF-A0A558B4D6-F1
#
_entry.id   AF-A0A558B4D6-F1
#
_cell.length_a   1.000
_cell.length_b   1.000
_cell.length_c   1.000
_cell.angle_alpha   90.00
_cell.angle_beta   90.00
_cell.angle_gamma   90.00
#
_symmetry.space_group_name_H-M   'P 1'
#
loop_
_entity.id
_entity.type
_entity.pdbx_description
1 polymer ?
#
loop_
_entity_poly.entity_id
_entity_poly.type
_entity_poly.pdbx_seq_one_letter_code
_entity_poly.pdbx_strand_id
1 'polypeptide(L)'
;MKGLKKIALATAIAAAPFASHAGMKALDDTTMGNVTGQAGVTIELETQVSIGTFTYTDEGSFNVHGIEIGGSGLAGGAGTNLLDDLKIDIDVASDGDAVIHVGSISGGPIDWGMTADSMTLTARADDAAQDSTTLISNLSGHGNLGALDIRVDTATDHLQLDVAFNVVDMDFDV
;
A
#
# COMPACT_ATOMS: atom_id res chain seq x y z
N MET A 1 -47.47 -33.94 -55.45
CA MET A 1 -47.06 -33.40 -54.13
C MET A 1 -45.60 -32.90 -54.11
N LYS A 2 -45.20 -32.01 -55.04
CA LYS A 2 -43.83 -31.43 -55.06
C LYS A 2 -43.76 -29.98 -54.54
N GLY A 3 -44.87 -29.23 -54.57
CA GLY A 3 -44.94 -27.84 -54.08
C GLY A 3 -45.15 -27.72 -52.56
N LEU A 4 -46.02 -28.55 -51.98
CA LEU A 4 -46.34 -28.52 -50.55
C LEU A 4 -45.11 -28.77 -49.66
N LYS A 5 -44.18 -29.63 -50.11
CA LYS A 5 -42.91 -29.92 -49.41
C LYS A 5 -41.94 -28.73 -49.39
N LYS A 6 -41.98 -27.86 -50.41
CA LYS A 6 -41.10 -26.68 -50.52
C LYS A 6 -41.60 -25.51 -49.67
N ILE A 7 -42.92 -25.35 -49.58
CA ILE A 7 -43.55 -24.31 -48.74
C ILE A 7 -43.36 -24.65 -47.26
N ALA A 8 -43.52 -25.93 -46.87
CA ALA A 8 -43.25 -26.39 -45.51
C ALA A 8 -41.78 -26.20 -45.09
N LEU A 9 -40.84 -26.39 -46.01
CA LEU A 9 -39.42 -26.19 -45.75
C LEU A 9 -39.05 -24.70 -45.65
N ALA A 10 -39.62 -23.85 -46.51
CA ALA A 10 -39.43 -22.40 -46.44
C ALA A 10 -40.02 -21.79 -45.16
N THR A 11 -41.15 -22.32 -44.68
CA THR A 11 -41.74 -21.92 -43.39
C THR A 11 -40.92 -22.42 -42.19
N ALA A 12 -40.33 -23.61 -42.26
CA ALA A 12 -39.41 -24.09 -41.22
C ALA A 12 -38.11 -23.26 -41.16
N ILE A 13 -37.55 -22.87 -42.31
CA ILE A 13 -36.33 -22.03 -42.38
C ILE A 13 -36.64 -20.60 -41.95
N ALA A 14 -37.82 -20.06 -42.28
CA ALA A 14 -38.26 -18.74 -41.81
C ALA A 14 -38.64 -18.72 -40.31
N ALA A 15 -38.95 -19.87 -39.72
CA ALA A 15 -39.23 -20.00 -38.28
C ALA A 15 -37.97 -20.21 -37.43
N ALA A 16 -36.86 -20.67 -38.02
CA ALA A 16 -35.58 -20.89 -37.33
C ALA A 16 -34.99 -19.63 -36.62
N PRO A 17 -35.09 -18.39 -37.15
CA PRO A 17 -34.54 -17.19 -36.50
C PRO A 17 -35.27 -16.79 -35.21
N PHE A 18 -36.49 -17.28 -34.99
CA PHE A 18 -37.27 -17.03 -33.77
C PHE A 18 -36.92 -18.00 -32.63
N ALA A 19 -36.27 -19.11 -32.94
CA ALA A 19 -35.69 -20.03 -31.95
C ALA A 19 -34.24 -19.67 -31.58
N SER A 20 -33.59 -18.77 -32.34
CA SER A 20 -32.22 -18.31 -32.06
C SER A 20 -32.17 -16.96 -31.33
N HIS A 21 -33.28 -16.53 -30.73
CA HIS A 21 -33.26 -15.36 -29.87
C HIS A 21 -32.60 -15.70 -28.53
N ALA A 22 -31.38 -15.19 -28.40
CA ALA A 22 -30.72 -14.85 -27.16
C ALA A 22 -30.37 -16.01 -26.20
N GLY A 23 -29.21 -16.62 -26.46
CA GLY A 23 -28.32 -17.05 -25.37
C GLY A 23 -27.73 -15.88 -24.56
N MET A 24 -28.30 -14.67 -24.68
CA MET A 24 -28.02 -13.56 -23.77
C MET A 24 -28.99 -13.69 -22.60
N LYS A 25 -28.55 -14.40 -21.56
CA LYS A 25 -29.16 -14.27 -20.23
C LYS A 25 -28.89 -12.84 -19.80
N ALA A 26 -29.93 -11.99 -19.74
CA ALA A 26 -29.82 -10.69 -19.09
C ALA A 26 -29.28 -10.95 -17.69
N LEU A 27 -28.13 -10.37 -17.35
CA LEU A 27 -27.69 -10.37 -15.96
C LEU A 27 -28.74 -9.58 -15.19
N ASP A 28 -29.53 -10.29 -14.42
CA ASP A 28 -30.48 -9.72 -13.47
C ASP A 28 -29.68 -8.89 -12.46
N ASP A 29 -30.12 -7.67 -12.18
CA ASP A 29 -29.51 -6.79 -11.18
C ASP A 29 -29.44 -7.47 -9.81
N THR A 30 -30.32 -8.44 -9.53
CA THR A 30 -30.25 -9.29 -8.34
C THR A 30 -29.02 -10.20 -8.33
N THR A 31 -28.58 -10.65 -9.51
CA THR A 31 -27.35 -11.45 -9.69
C THR A 31 -26.10 -10.56 -9.71
N MET A 32 -26.21 -9.33 -10.21
CA MET A 32 -25.14 -8.31 -10.18
C MET A 32 -25.00 -7.61 -8.82
N GLY A 33 -26.06 -7.54 -8.02
CA GLY A 33 -26.04 -7.01 -6.66
C GLY A 33 -25.32 -7.95 -5.68
N ASN A 34 -25.15 -9.22 -6.04
CA ASN A 34 -24.28 -10.15 -5.33
C ASN A 34 -22.80 -9.99 -5.70
N VAL A 35 -22.45 -9.27 -6.77
CA VAL A 35 -21.08 -8.84 -7.04
C VAL A 35 -20.79 -7.63 -6.15
N THR A 36 -20.75 -7.89 -4.85
CA THR A 36 -20.06 -7.00 -3.91
C THR A 36 -18.57 -7.27 -4.08
N GLY A 37 -17.70 -6.27 -3.96
CA GLY A 37 -16.25 -6.44 -4.09
C GLY A 37 -15.65 -7.24 -2.92
N GLN A 38 -16.10 -8.49 -2.72
CA GLN A 38 -15.83 -9.33 -1.55
C GLN A 38 -14.42 -9.89 -1.48
N ALA A 39 -13.62 -9.72 -2.53
CA ALA A 39 -12.20 -9.98 -2.46
C ALA A 39 -11.57 -8.61 -2.17
N GLY A 40 -10.99 -8.44 -0.98
CA GLY A 40 -10.21 -7.27 -0.62
C GLY A 40 -9.14 -6.92 -1.67
N VAL A 41 -8.45 -5.80 -1.45
CA VAL A 41 -7.44 -5.30 -2.39
C VAL A 41 -6.07 -5.79 -1.95
N THR A 42 -5.37 -6.51 -2.82
CA THR A 42 -3.95 -6.81 -2.66
C THR A 42 -3.12 -5.84 -3.51
N ILE A 43 -2.09 -5.25 -2.91
CA ILE A 43 -1.11 -4.37 -3.55
C ILE A 43 0.27 -4.98 -3.38
N GLU A 44 0.99 -5.18 -4.48
CA GLU A 44 2.43 -5.46 -4.48
C GLU A 44 3.17 -4.17 -4.77
N LEU A 45 4.17 -3.83 -3.95
CA LEU A 45 4.86 -2.53 -3.99
C LEU A 45 6.38 -2.72 -3.91
N GLU A 46 7.09 -1.96 -4.74
CA GLU A 46 8.52 -1.72 -4.63
C GLU A 46 8.72 -0.20 -4.66
N THR A 47 9.39 0.37 -3.65
CA THR A 47 9.49 1.83 -3.54
C THR A 47 10.73 2.30 -2.79
N GLN A 48 11.14 3.54 -3.04
CA GLN A 48 12.09 4.27 -2.22
C GLN A 48 11.58 5.70 -2.09
N VAL A 49 11.62 6.24 -0.88
CA VAL A 49 11.11 7.57 -0.56
C VAL A 49 12.27 8.47 -0.18
N SER A 50 12.41 9.57 -0.92
CA SER A 50 13.36 10.65 -0.62
C SER A 50 12.60 11.87 -0.11
N ILE A 51 12.98 12.37 1.06
CA ILE A 51 12.41 13.57 1.68
C ILE A 51 13.55 14.54 1.94
N GLY A 52 13.53 15.68 1.24
CA GLY A 52 14.58 16.69 1.35
C GLY A 52 14.75 17.22 2.77
N THR A 53 13.65 17.62 3.44
CA THR A 53 13.69 18.05 4.84
C THR A 53 12.33 17.88 5.51
N PHE A 54 12.35 17.33 6.73
CA PHE A 54 11.27 17.48 7.70
C PHE A 54 11.60 18.63 8.64
N THR A 55 10.71 19.62 8.76
CA THR A 55 10.85 20.73 9.70
C THR A 55 9.63 20.79 10.61
N TYR A 56 9.86 20.66 11.91
CA TYR A 56 8.89 21.04 12.92
C TYR A 56 9.24 22.42 13.45
N THR A 57 8.28 23.34 13.47
CA THR A 57 8.47 24.72 13.94
C THR A 57 7.55 25.00 15.11
N ASP A 58 8.16 25.35 16.24
CA ASP A 58 7.50 25.87 17.43
C ASP A 58 8.47 26.80 18.17
N GLU A 59 8.28 28.10 17.98
CA GLU A 59 9.23 29.19 18.29
C GLU A 59 10.60 29.01 17.59
N GLY A 60 11.37 27.96 17.88
CA GLY A 60 12.49 27.50 17.06
C GLY A 60 12.08 26.45 16.03
N SER A 61 13.06 25.73 15.48
CA SER A 61 12.80 24.60 14.57
C SER A 61 13.66 23.39 14.89
N PHE A 62 13.04 22.21 14.76
CA PHE A 62 13.73 20.94 14.64
C PHE A 62 13.73 20.53 13.17
N ASN A 63 14.91 20.35 12.58
CA ASN A 63 15.06 19.97 11.18
C ASN A 63 15.74 18.62 11.06
N VAL A 64 15.22 17.78 10.18
CA VAL A 64 15.85 16.53 9.75
C VAL A 64 16.06 16.63 8.24
N HIS A 65 17.31 16.60 7.82
CA HIS A 65 17.71 16.79 6.43
C HIS A 65 18.05 15.47 5.74
N GLY A 66 17.77 15.39 4.44
CA GLY A 66 18.21 14.29 3.57
C GLY A 66 17.73 12.93 4.05
N ILE A 67 16.42 12.79 4.27
CA ILE A 67 15.85 11.52 4.73
C ILE A 67 15.64 10.63 3.51
N GLU A 68 16.18 9.43 3.55
CA GLU A 68 15.88 8.37 2.59
C GLU A 68 15.29 7.18 3.34
N ILE A 69 14.26 6.56 2.76
CA ILE A 69 13.61 5.35 3.29
C ILE A 69 13.48 4.35 2.16
N GLY A 70 13.92 3.12 2.38
CA GLY A 70 13.99 2.09 1.37
C GLY A 70 14.24 0.70 1.97
N GLY A 71 14.84 -0.17 1.18
CA GLY A 71 15.31 -1.49 1.61
C GLY A 71 16.61 -1.39 2.39
N SER A 72 17.06 -2.49 2.99
CA SER A 72 18.23 -2.46 3.88
C SER A 72 19.53 -2.02 3.19
N GLY A 73 19.66 -2.25 1.89
CA GLY A 73 20.83 -1.86 1.09
C GLY A 73 21.09 -0.34 1.09
N LEU A 74 20.03 0.46 1.23
CA LEU A 74 20.12 1.91 1.37
C LEU A 74 20.99 2.34 2.56
N ALA A 75 20.95 1.56 3.64
CA ALA A 75 21.60 1.81 4.91
C ALA A 75 22.68 0.75 5.25
N GLY A 76 23.31 0.17 4.21
CA GLY A 76 24.46 -0.73 4.33
C GLY A 76 24.12 -2.19 4.62
N GLY A 77 22.84 -2.57 4.58
CA GLY A 77 22.38 -3.95 4.71
C GLY A 77 22.64 -4.80 3.46
N ALA A 78 22.28 -6.08 3.54
CA ALA A 78 22.53 -7.06 2.49
C ALA A 78 21.45 -7.11 1.37
N GLY A 79 20.30 -6.45 1.57
CA GLY A 79 19.22 -6.39 0.60
C GLY A 79 19.40 -5.31 -0.46
N THR A 80 18.29 -4.89 -1.09
CA THR A 80 18.32 -3.85 -2.12
C THR A 80 18.11 -2.46 -1.51
N ASN A 81 18.29 -1.40 -2.31
CA ASN A 81 17.97 -0.04 -1.86
C ASN A 81 16.47 0.24 -1.85
N LEU A 82 15.69 -0.56 -2.57
CA LEU A 82 14.24 -0.40 -2.68
C LEU A 82 13.60 -1.19 -1.56
N LEU A 83 12.60 -0.58 -0.92
CA LEU A 83 11.71 -1.30 -0.02
C LEU A 83 10.86 -2.21 -0.91
N ASP A 84 11.26 -3.48 -0.99
CA ASP A 84 10.75 -4.48 -1.90
C ASP A 84 10.11 -5.66 -1.15
N ASP A 85 9.62 -6.64 -1.91
CA ASP A 85 8.94 -7.82 -1.38
C ASP A 85 7.67 -7.49 -0.58
N LEU A 86 7.10 -6.28 -0.69
CA LEU A 86 5.89 -5.90 0.04
C LEU A 86 4.63 -6.43 -0.62
N LYS A 87 3.76 -6.98 0.22
CA LYS A 87 2.37 -7.31 -0.08
C LYS A 87 1.46 -6.68 0.96
N ILE A 88 0.57 -5.82 0.51
CA ILE A 88 -0.42 -5.14 1.35
C ILE A 88 -1.79 -5.71 1.01
N ASP A 89 -2.41 -6.41 1.95
CA ASP A 89 -3.76 -6.91 1.85
C ASP A 89 -4.70 -5.99 2.64
N ILE A 90 -5.67 -5.38 1.95
CA ILE A 90 -6.65 -4.47 2.53
C ILE A 90 -8.03 -5.11 2.42
N ASP A 91 -8.73 -5.23 3.53
CA ASP A 91 -10.10 -5.71 3.58
C ASP A 91 -10.99 -4.83 4.46
N VAL A 92 -12.30 -4.90 4.24
CA VAL A 92 -13.31 -4.26 5.07
C VAL A 92 -14.13 -5.35 5.74
N ALA A 93 -14.01 -5.45 7.05
CA ALA A 93 -14.73 -6.43 7.87
C ALA A 93 -16.24 -6.15 7.86
N SER A 94 -17.04 -7.15 8.26
CA SER A 94 -18.51 -7.06 8.22
C SER A 94 -19.12 -5.97 9.12
N ASP A 95 -18.36 -5.52 10.13
CA ASP A 95 -18.70 -4.42 11.03
C ASP A 95 -18.33 -3.04 10.48
N GLY A 96 -17.63 -2.97 9.33
CA GLY A 96 -17.18 -1.75 8.69
C GLY A 96 -15.72 -1.39 8.95
N ASP A 97 -15.01 -2.18 9.78
CA ASP A 97 -13.61 -1.92 10.10
C ASP A 97 -12.69 -2.17 8.92
N ALA A 98 -11.67 -1.34 8.75
CA ALA A 98 -10.60 -1.62 7.81
C ALA A 98 -9.55 -2.52 8.48
N VAL A 99 -9.22 -3.64 7.85
CA VAL A 99 -8.14 -4.54 8.28
C VAL A 99 -7.08 -4.54 7.18
N ILE A 100 -5.86 -4.14 7.54
CA ILE A 100 -4.75 -4.00 6.61
C ILE A 100 -3.59 -4.83 7.15
N HIS A 101 -3.19 -5.84 6.38
CA HIS A 101 -2.02 -6.65 6.66
C HIS A 101 -0.90 -6.28 5.69
N VAL A 102 0.26 -5.93 6.24
CA VAL A 102 1.48 -5.74 5.46
C VAL A 102 2.42 -6.90 5.76
N GLY A 103 2.62 -7.74 4.77
CA GLY A 103 3.51 -8.89 4.81
C GLY A 103 4.39 -8.94 3.57
N SER A 104 5.16 -10.01 3.43
CA SER A 104 6.01 -10.20 2.26
C SER A 104 5.40 -11.11 1.20
N ILE A 105 5.84 -10.97 -0.05
CA ILE A 105 5.51 -11.92 -1.13
C ILE A 105 6.27 -13.23 -0.91
N SER A 106 7.53 -13.15 -0.46
CA SER A 106 8.40 -14.31 -0.21
C SER A 106 8.04 -15.13 1.04
N GLY A 107 7.31 -14.53 1.99
CA GLY A 107 6.99 -15.11 3.30
C GLY A 107 8.07 -14.90 4.37
N GLY A 108 9.18 -14.22 4.05
CA GLY A 108 10.20 -13.79 5.01
C GLY A 108 9.91 -12.41 5.62
N PRO A 109 10.71 -11.93 6.60
CA PRO A 109 10.67 -10.53 7.01
C PRO A 109 11.04 -9.59 5.86
N ILE A 110 10.37 -8.44 5.77
CA ILE A 110 10.72 -7.37 4.82
C ILE A 110 11.95 -6.62 5.36
N ASP A 111 13.01 -6.46 4.58
CA ASP A 111 14.16 -5.68 5.00
C ASP A 111 13.93 -4.18 4.77
N TRP A 112 14.18 -3.37 5.80
CA TRP A 112 14.01 -1.94 5.74
C TRP A 112 15.34 -1.23 5.99
N GLY A 113 15.51 -0.07 5.39
CA GLY A 113 16.64 0.83 5.59
C GLY A 113 16.19 2.28 5.63
N MET A 114 16.85 3.08 6.45
CA MET A 114 16.67 4.52 6.49
C MET A 114 17.99 5.25 6.70
N THR A 115 18.10 6.43 6.11
CA THR A 115 19.21 7.36 6.37
C THR A 115 18.69 8.76 6.64
N ALA A 116 19.46 9.57 7.37
CA ALA A 116 19.26 11.01 7.47
C ALA A 116 20.62 11.72 7.56
N ASP A 117 20.81 12.78 6.78
CA ASP A 117 22.07 13.54 6.74
C ASP A 117 22.37 14.19 8.09
N SER A 118 21.39 14.88 8.65
CA SER A 118 21.53 15.54 9.95
C SER A 118 20.20 15.86 10.62
N MET A 119 20.23 15.94 11.95
CA MET A 119 19.16 16.42 12.80
C MET A 119 19.65 17.65 13.56
N THR A 120 18.97 18.78 13.41
CA THR A 120 19.41 20.05 13.98
C THR A 120 18.30 20.75 14.76
N LEU A 121 18.69 21.45 15.83
CA LEU A 121 17.88 22.45 16.50
C LEU A 121 18.38 23.81 16.08
N THR A 122 17.46 24.68 15.68
CA THR A 122 17.74 26.08 15.38
C THR A 122 16.85 26.98 16.22
N ALA A 123 17.42 28.04 16.78
CA ALA A 123 16.69 29.07 17.49
C ALA A 123 15.63 29.74 16.60
N ARG A 124 14.72 30.49 17.23
CA ARG A 124 13.74 31.30 16.51
C ARG A 124 14.43 32.30 15.60
N ALA A 125 13.84 32.56 14.44
CA ALA A 125 14.43 33.44 13.42
C ALA A 125 14.67 34.89 13.91
N ASP A 126 14.03 35.35 14.98
CA ASP A 126 14.22 36.69 15.56
C ASP A 126 15.12 36.69 16.81
N ASP A 127 15.66 35.54 17.20
CA ASP A 127 16.56 35.44 18.33
C ASP A 127 17.90 36.15 18.04
N ALA A 128 18.44 36.89 19.01
CA ALA A 128 19.64 37.68 18.77
C ALA A 128 20.91 36.82 18.63
N ALA A 129 20.93 35.62 19.23
CA ALA A 129 22.06 34.71 19.19
C ALA A 129 22.03 33.82 17.94
N GLN A 130 20.83 33.50 17.41
CA GLN A 130 20.64 32.59 16.26
C GLN A 130 21.34 31.24 16.50
N ASP A 131 21.23 30.73 17.73
CA ASP A 131 21.90 29.52 18.15
C ASP A 131 21.43 28.32 17.31
N SER A 132 22.35 27.39 17.04
CA SER A 132 22.07 26.13 16.36
C SER A 132 22.91 25.01 16.96
N THR A 133 22.37 23.80 16.94
CA THR A 133 23.06 22.59 17.41
C THR A 133 22.68 21.41 16.53
N THR A 134 23.69 20.66 16.08
CA THR A 134 23.47 19.34 15.45
C THR A 134 23.34 18.31 16.56
N LEU A 135 22.25 17.56 16.55
CA LEU A 135 21.99 16.48 17.50
C LEU A 135 22.56 15.15 17.01
N ILE A 136 22.42 14.91 15.70
CA ILE A 136 22.80 13.67 15.02
C ILE A 136 23.28 14.04 13.62
N SER A 137 24.35 13.42 13.13
CA SER A 137 24.72 13.43 11.70
C SER A 137 25.02 12.04 11.18
N ASN A 138 24.89 11.86 9.87
CA ASN A 138 25.17 10.60 9.17
C ASN A 138 24.36 9.42 9.74
N LEU A 139 23.09 9.62 10.07
CA LEU A 139 22.24 8.54 10.55
C LEU A 139 22.06 7.52 9.43
N SER A 140 22.36 6.26 9.73
CA SER A 140 22.07 5.10 8.89
C SER A 140 21.59 3.97 9.77
N GLY A 141 20.46 3.36 9.43
CA GLY A 141 19.96 2.21 10.16
C GLY A 141 19.15 1.28 9.28
N HIS A 142 19.31 -0.01 9.50
CA HIS A 142 18.55 -1.03 8.78
C HIS A 142 18.15 -2.18 9.68
N GLY A 143 17.16 -2.93 9.23
CA GLY A 143 16.67 -4.10 9.94
C GLY A 143 15.61 -4.83 9.16
N ASN A 144 14.75 -5.54 9.89
CA ASN A 144 13.69 -6.36 9.32
C ASN A 144 12.36 -6.03 9.96
N LEU A 145 11.30 -6.05 9.17
CA LEU A 145 9.91 -5.93 9.55
C LEU A 145 9.29 -7.33 9.47
N GLY A 146 8.92 -7.87 10.61
CA GLY A 146 8.29 -9.20 10.72
C GLY A 146 6.77 -9.15 10.68
N ALA A 147 6.17 -8.05 11.14
CA ALA A 147 4.72 -7.81 11.02
C ALA A 147 4.42 -6.31 11.03
N LEU A 148 3.46 -5.91 10.21
CA LEU A 148 2.80 -4.61 10.30
C LEU A 148 1.31 -4.84 9.99
N ASP A 149 0.51 -4.84 11.04
CA ASP A 149 -0.94 -4.93 10.97
C ASP A 149 -1.57 -3.61 11.42
N ILE A 150 -2.55 -3.15 10.65
CA ILE A 150 -3.27 -1.92 10.91
C ILE A 150 -4.76 -2.21 10.92
N ARG A 151 -5.45 -1.78 11.98
CA ARG A 151 -6.91 -1.84 12.06
C ARG A 151 -7.49 -0.47 12.33
N VAL A 152 -8.49 -0.08 11.54
CA VAL A 152 -9.31 1.09 11.79
C VAL A 152 -10.65 0.59 12.35
N ASP A 153 -10.87 0.83 13.63
CA ASP A 153 -12.13 0.54 14.30
C ASP A 153 -13.08 1.73 14.13
N THR A 154 -14.16 1.50 13.38
CA THR A 154 -15.16 2.51 13.05
C THR A 154 -16.20 2.71 14.15
N ALA A 155 -16.31 1.77 15.09
CA ALA A 155 -17.22 1.87 16.23
C ALA A 155 -16.60 2.67 17.38
N THR A 156 -15.28 2.59 17.54
CA THR A 156 -14.54 3.26 18.62
C THR A 156 -13.66 4.42 18.16
N ASP A 157 -13.59 4.69 16.85
CA ASP A 157 -12.75 5.72 16.22
C ASP A 157 -11.25 5.56 16.53
N HIS A 158 -10.78 4.32 16.69
CA HIS A 158 -9.39 4.01 17.01
C HIS A 158 -8.65 3.42 15.82
N LEU A 159 -7.42 3.91 15.61
CA LEU A 159 -6.43 3.29 14.76
C LEU A 159 -5.50 2.44 15.64
N GLN A 160 -5.43 1.15 15.36
CA GLN A 160 -4.52 0.20 16.00
C GLN A 160 -3.39 -0.15 15.04
N LEU A 161 -2.16 -0.13 15.55
CA LEU A 161 -0.97 -0.55 14.80
C LEU A 161 -0.23 -1.59 15.63
N ASP A 162 -0.12 -2.79 15.09
CA ASP A 162 0.69 -3.87 15.65
C ASP A 162 1.92 -4.04 14.75
N VAL A 163 3.09 -3.66 15.29
CA VAL A 163 4.34 -3.66 14.53
C VAL A 163 5.39 -4.51 15.25
N ALA A 164 5.99 -5.44 14.52
CA ALA A 164 7.14 -6.21 14.97
C ALA A 164 8.30 -5.97 14.01
N PHE A 165 9.35 -5.31 14.48
CA PHE A 165 10.56 -5.08 13.73
C PHE A 165 11.80 -5.28 14.59
N ASN A 166 12.95 -5.48 13.96
CA ASN A 166 14.25 -5.40 14.61
C ASN A 166 15.12 -4.35 13.92
N VAL A 167 16.14 -3.90 14.64
CA VAL A 167 17.28 -3.14 14.10
C VAL A 167 18.45 -4.12 14.06
N VAL A 168 19.01 -4.33 12.87
CA VAL A 168 20.20 -5.16 12.69
C VAL A 168 21.45 -4.34 12.94
N ASP A 169 21.48 -3.13 12.38
CA ASP A 169 22.56 -2.17 12.57
C ASP A 169 22.03 -0.75 12.54
N MET A 170 22.65 0.13 13.33
CA MET A 170 22.35 1.54 13.38
C MET A 170 23.59 2.31 13.81
N ASP A 171 23.98 3.31 13.01
CA ASP A 171 25.15 4.15 13.21
C ASP A 171 24.79 5.62 13.02
N PHE A 172 25.45 6.48 13.81
CA PHE A 172 25.34 7.93 13.74
C PHE A 172 26.40 8.64 14.59
N ASP A 173 26.69 9.89 14.23
CA ASP A 173 27.58 10.78 14.99
C ASP A 173 26.78 11.74 15.90
N VAL A 174 27.33 12.09 17.07
CA VAL A 174 26.76 13.05 18.06
C VAL A 174 27.80 14.09 18.47
#